data_AF-A0AAW5JKR3-F1
#
_entry.id   AF-A0AAW5JKR3-F1
#
_cell.length_a   1.000
_cell.length_b   1.000
_cell.length_c   1.000
_cell.angle_alpha   90.00
_cell.angle_beta   90.00
_cell.angle_gamma   90.00
#
_symmetry.space_group_name_H-M   'P 1'
#
loop_
_entity.id
_entity.type
_entity.pdbx_description
1 polymer ?
#
loop_
_entity_poly.entity_id
_entity_poly.type
_entity_poly.pdbx_seq_one_letter_code
_entity_poly.pdbx_strand_id
1 'polypeptide(L)'
;MADQKFPLVYKGHPLRRKDNLIYYGSMADKYIIMLQVMDNKKVDDDLSLATKVSVQLQLTDPDLKSRDRVVKKTEKDNLYAAMDVAAVWLARALANK
;
A
#
# COMPACT_ATOMS: atom_id res chain seq x y z
N MET A 1 23.38 15.12 -4.35
CA MET A 1 22.63 13.97 -3.79
C MET A 1 21.19 14.41 -3.71
N ALA A 2 20.33 13.94 -4.61
CA ALA A 2 18.98 14.47 -4.75
C ALA A 2 18.14 14.07 -3.54
N ASP A 3 17.76 15.06 -2.74
CA ASP A 3 16.71 14.98 -1.72
C ASP A 3 15.41 14.62 -2.46
N GLN A 4 15.19 13.32 -2.68
CA GLN A 4 13.91 12.82 -3.17
C GLN A 4 12.92 12.99 -2.02
N LYS A 5 12.41 14.22 -1.86
CA LYS A 5 11.26 14.52 -1.01
C LYS A 5 10.14 13.58 -1.41
N PHE A 6 9.99 12.46 -0.71
CA PHE A 6 8.82 11.61 -0.88
C PHE A 6 7.61 12.48 -0.51
N PRO A 7 6.69 12.73 -1.46
CA PRO A 7 5.66 13.76 -1.28
C PRO A 7 4.72 13.45 -0.12
N LEU A 8 4.55 12.17 0.23
CA LEU A 8 3.88 11.73 1.46
C LEU A 8 4.68 10.61 2.14
N VAL A 9 4.80 10.71 3.46
CA VAL A 9 5.36 9.68 4.34
C VAL A 9 4.29 9.34 5.36
N TYR A 10 3.98 8.06 5.53
CA TYR A 10 3.06 7.58 6.56
C TYR A 10 3.80 6.66 7.52
N LYS A 11 3.76 6.95 8.83
CA LYS A 11 4.46 6.17 9.87
C LYS A 11 5.93 5.83 9.49
N GLY A 12 6.65 6.81 8.95
CA GLY A 12 8.08 6.67 8.57
C GLY A 12 8.35 5.93 7.25
N HIS A 13 7.33 5.52 6.49
CA HIS A 13 7.47 4.83 5.22
C HIS A 13 6.93 5.67 4.06
N PRO A 14 7.61 5.67 2.89
CA PRO A 14 7.17 6.45 1.75
C PRO A 14 5.83 5.91 1.22
N LEU A 15 4.93 6.84 0.91
CA LEU A 15 3.62 6.54 0.35
C LEU A 15 3.52 7.19 -1.02
N ARG A 16 3.28 6.37 -2.05
CA ARG A 16 3.16 6.80 -3.44
C ARG A 16 1.78 6.43 -3.94
N ARG A 17 0.98 7.43 -4.26
CA ARG A 17 -0.32 7.22 -4.93
C ARG A 17 -0.15 7.43 -6.43
N LYS A 18 -0.65 6.47 -7.20
CA LYS A 18 -0.85 6.54 -8.64
C LYS A 18 -2.31 6.17 -8.92
N ASP A 19 -3.14 7.18 -9.14
CA ASP A 19 -4.58 7.02 -9.39
C ASP A 19 -5.30 6.26 -8.25
N ASN A 20 -5.82 5.06 -8.56
CA ASN A 20 -6.48 4.16 -7.62
C ASN A 20 -5.50 3.21 -6.90
N LEU A 21 -4.22 3.26 -7.21
CA LEU A 21 -3.19 2.43 -6.62
C LEU A 21 -2.36 3.24 -5.63
N ILE A 22 -2.16 2.71 -4.44
CA ILE A 22 -1.35 3.31 -3.39
C ILE A 22 -0.27 2.31 -3.00
N TYR A 23 0.97 2.66 -3.24
CA TYR A 23 2.12 1.91 -2.77
C TYR A 23 2.59 2.48 -1.44
N TYR A 24 2.76 1.59 -0.46
CA TYR A 24 3.21 1.91 0.88
C TYR A 24 4.43 1.06 1.23
N GLY A 25 5.57 1.71 1.48
CA GLY A 25 6.85 1.05 1.74
C GLY A 25 7.94 1.49 0.78
N SER A 26 9.20 1.22 1.14
CA SER A 26 10.36 1.53 0.30
C SER A 26 10.66 0.38 -0.65
N MET A 27 11.02 0.69 -1.88
CA MET A 27 11.55 -0.31 -2.84
C MET A 27 12.93 -0.84 -2.41
N ALA A 28 13.57 -0.22 -1.42
CA ALA A 28 14.82 -0.72 -0.84
C ALA A 28 14.60 -1.89 0.14
N ASP A 29 13.37 -2.06 0.63
CA ASP A 29 13.02 -3.15 1.53
C ASP A 29 12.54 -4.38 0.77
N LYS A 30 12.63 -5.56 1.39
CA LYS A 30 12.16 -6.84 0.80
C LYS A 30 10.65 -6.90 0.56
N TYR A 31 9.88 -6.07 1.27
CA TYR A 31 8.42 -6.08 1.25
C TYR A 31 7.86 -4.68 1.02
N ILE A 32 6.83 -4.60 0.18
CA ILE A 32 6.02 -3.41 -0.05
C ILE A 32 4.54 -3.75 0.04
N ILE A 33 3.71 -2.78 0.38
CA ILE A 33 2.25 -2.91 0.33
C ILE A 33 1.73 -2.18 -0.90
N MET A 34 0.86 -2.84 -1.65
CA MET A 34 0.06 -2.26 -2.73
C MET A 34 -1.40 -2.27 -2.31
N LEU A 35 -1.99 -1.08 -2.14
CA LEU A 35 -3.41 -0.91 -1.97
C LEU A 35 -4.02 -0.53 -3.32
N GLN A 36 -5.15 -1.12 -3.67
CA GLN A 36 -5.91 -0.83 -4.87
C GLN A 36 -7.35 -0.49 -4.46
N VAL A 37 -7.77 0.73 -4.75
CA VAL A 37 -9.16 1.17 -4.58
C VAL A 37 -9.97 0.58 -5.74
N MET A 38 -10.86 -0.35 -5.41
CA MET A 38 -11.75 -1.03 -6.36
C MET A 38 -13.04 -0.25 -6.54
N ASP A 39 -13.62 0.21 -5.43
CA ASP A 39 -14.84 1.00 -5.43
C ASP A 39 -14.66 2.25 -4.57
N ASN A 40 -15.20 3.35 -5.09
CA ASN A 40 -15.37 4.58 -4.36
C ASN A 40 -16.83 5.02 -4.42
N LYS A 41 -17.30 5.56 -3.30
CA LYS A 41 -18.58 6.22 -3.16
C LYS A 41 -18.29 7.70 -2.96
N LYS A 42 -18.78 8.55 -3.87
CA LYS A 42 -18.81 9.99 -3.65
C LYS A 42 -19.82 10.28 -2.55
N VAL A 43 -19.36 10.91 -1.46
CA VAL A 43 -20.23 11.30 -0.34
C VAL A 43 -20.53 12.80 -0.40
N ASP A 44 -19.57 13.59 -0.90
CA ASP A 44 -19.71 15.03 -1.14
C ASP A 44 -19.04 15.38 -2.49
N ASP A 45 -19.28 16.60 -2.99
CA ASP A 45 -18.73 17.09 -4.28
C ASP A 45 -17.19 16.98 -4.35
N ASP A 46 -16.51 17.06 -3.21
CA ASP A 46 -15.04 16.99 -3.10
C ASP A 46 -14.53 15.68 -2.44
N LEU A 47 -15.39 14.91 -1.76
CA LEU A 47 -14.98 13.76 -0.93
C LEU A 47 -15.46 12.42 -1.49
N SER A 48 -14.50 11.62 -1.96
CA SER A 48 -14.72 10.24 -2.41
C SER A 48 -14.24 9.24 -1.36
N LEU A 49 -15.16 8.54 -0.70
CA LEU A 49 -14.83 7.47 0.26
C LEU A 49 -14.65 6.15 -0.48
N ALA A 50 -13.49 5.50 -0.32
CA ALA A 50 -13.30 4.17 -0.84
C ALA A 50 -14.16 3.17 -0.04
N THR A 51 -15.11 2.51 -0.71
CA THR A 51 -15.99 1.46 -0.16
C THR A 51 -15.41 0.07 -0.34
N LYS A 52 -14.42 -0.08 -1.21
CA LYS A 52 -13.70 -1.35 -1.37
C LYS A 52 -12.25 -1.11 -1.74
N VAL A 53 -11.34 -1.58 -0.88
CA VAL A 53 -9.89 -1.47 -1.07
C VAL A 53 -9.26 -2.85 -0.94
N SER A 54 -8.57 -3.28 -1.99
CA SER A 54 -7.73 -4.48 -1.95
C SER A 54 -6.36 -4.10 -1.42
N VAL A 55 -5.85 -4.84 -0.44
CA VAL A 55 -4.51 -4.68 0.14
C VAL A 55 -3.70 -5.91 -0.19
N GLN A 56 -2.52 -5.71 -0.76
CA GLN A 56 -1.61 -6.78 -1.14
C GLN A 56 -0.23 -6.51 -0.55
N LEU A 57 0.31 -7.50 0.18
CA LEU A 57 1.72 -7.54 0.57
C LEU A 57 2.50 -8.18 -0.56
N GLN A 58 3.42 -7.43 -1.15
CA GLN A 58 4.26 -7.86 -2.26
C GLN A 58 5.74 -7.88 -1.88
N LEU A 59 6.46 -8.84 -2.44
CA LEU A 59 7.92 -8.91 -2.42
C LEU A 59 8.48 -7.98 -3.51
N THR A 60 9.60 -7.32 -3.21
CA THR A 60 10.32 -6.45 -4.16
C THR A 60 11.32 -7.20 -5.03
N ASP A 61 11.43 -8.53 -4.89
CA ASP A 61 12.35 -9.35 -5.67
C ASP A 61 12.07 -9.22 -7.19
N PRO A 62 13.05 -8.77 -7.99
CA PRO A 62 12.89 -8.56 -9.42
C PRO A 62 12.71 -9.87 -10.20
N ASP A 63 13.25 -10.98 -9.68
CA ASP A 63 13.20 -12.31 -10.31
C ASP A 63 11.87 -13.05 -10.12
N LEU A 64 11.01 -12.60 -9.20
CA LEU A 64 9.71 -13.23 -8.96
C LEU A 64 8.67 -12.73 -9.98
N LYS A 65 7.88 -13.66 -10.55
CA LYS A 65 6.72 -13.28 -11.39
C LYS A 65 5.68 -12.54 -10.53
N SER A 66 4.92 -11.61 -11.14
CA SER A 66 3.93 -10.77 -10.44
C SER A 66 2.93 -11.53 -9.55
N ARG A 67 2.68 -12.81 -9.84
CA ARG A 67 1.78 -13.66 -9.05
C ARG A 67 2.45 -14.20 -7.79
N ASP A 68 3.71 -14.60 -7.88
CA ASP A 68 4.51 -15.14 -6.77
C ASP A 68 5.04 -14.03 -5.86
N ARG A 69 5.08 -12.78 -6.36
CA ARG A 69 5.37 -11.60 -5.54
C ARG A 69 4.32 -11.36 -4.47
N VAL A 70 3.06 -11.77 -4.64
CA VAL A 70 2.00 -11.50 -3.67
C VAL A 70 2.02 -12.53 -2.55
N VAL A 71 2.48 -12.12 -1.37
CA VAL A 71 2.57 -13.00 -0.18
C VAL A 71 1.23 -13.08 0.54
N LYS A 72 0.53 -11.95 0.65
CA LYS A 72 -0.78 -11.88 1.31
C LYS A 72 -1.67 -10.89 0.59
N LYS A 73 -2.96 -11.19 0.53
CA LYS A 73 -3.99 -10.28 0.03
C LYS A 73 -5.19 -10.27 0.97
N THR A 74 -5.81 -9.12 1.14
CA THR A 74 -7.07 -8.96 1.85
C THR A 74 -7.88 -7.85 1.20
N GLU A 75 -9.20 -7.89 1.32
CA GLU A 75 -10.08 -6.82 0.89
C GLU A 75 -10.69 -6.18 2.14
N LYS A 76 -10.86 -4.87 2.11
CA LYS A 76 -11.44 -4.07 3.19
C LYS A 76 -12.46 -3.09 2.65
N ASP A 77 -13.48 -2.85 3.47
CA ASP A 77 -14.64 -2.03 3.11
C ASP A 77 -14.36 -0.52 3.23
N ASN A 78 -13.19 -0.14 3.75
CA ASN A 78 -12.76 1.25 3.84
C ASN A 78 -11.24 1.39 3.72
N LEU A 79 -10.79 2.58 3.31
CA LEU A 79 -9.36 2.88 3.17
C LEU A 79 -8.64 2.89 4.53
N TYR A 80 -9.31 3.31 5.60
CA TYR A 80 -8.71 3.39 6.93
C TYR A 80 -8.31 2.02 7.48
N ALA A 81 -9.22 1.04 7.45
CA ALA A 81 -8.91 -0.33 7.86
C ALA A 81 -7.91 -0.99 6.91
N ALA A 82 -7.97 -0.68 5.60
CA ALA A 82 -6.97 -1.13 4.64
C ALA A 82 -5.57 -0.62 5.02
N MET A 83 -5.46 0.65 5.42
CA MET A 83 -4.21 1.26 5.85
C MET A 83 -3.69 0.72 7.19
N ASP A 84 -4.56 0.45 8.17
CA ASP A 84 -4.13 -0.15 9.44
C ASP A 84 -3.55 -1.54 9.22
N VAL A 85 -4.22 -2.36 8.41
CA VAL A 85 -3.73 -3.70 8.07
C VAL A 85 -2.43 -3.61 7.27
N ALA A 86 -2.35 -2.69 6.30
CA ALA A 86 -1.13 -2.44 5.53
C ALA A 86 0.05 -2.07 6.43
N ALA A 87 -0.15 -1.15 7.38
CA ALA A 87 0.90 -0.72 8.31
C ALA A 87 1.38 -1.87 9.19
N VAL A 88 0.46 -2.66 9.76
CA VAL A 88 0.81 -3.82 10.59
C VAL A 88 1.54 -4.89 9.79
N TRP A 89 1.09 -5.16 8.56
CA TRP A 89 1.71 -6.17 7.70
C TRP A 89 3.12 -5.76 7.29
N LEU A 90 3.32 -4.52 6.84
CA LEU A 90 4.64 -4.02 6.49
C LEU A 90 5.57 -4.06 7.71
N ALA A 91 5.13 -3.51 8.85
CA ALA A 91 5.95 -3.50 10.07
C ALA A 91 6.34 -4.92 10.51
N ARG A 92 5.41 -5.88 10.50
CA ARG A 92 5.72 -7.28 10.84
C ARG A 92 6.64 -7.94 9.82
N ALA A 93 6.43 -7.70 8.52
CA ALA A 93 7.24 -8.29 7.47
C ALA A 93 8.69 -7.75 7.50
N LEU A 94 8.87 -6.47 7.83
CA LEU A 94 10.19 -5.85 7.98
C LEU A 94 10.86 -6.19 9.32
N ALA A 95 10.09 -6.39 10.38
CA ALA A 95 10.61 -6.79 11.70
C ALA A 95 11.05 -8.26 11.75
N ASN A 96 10.53 -9.12 10.87
CA ASN A 96 10.89 -10.54 10.81
C ASN A 96 12.23 -10.77 10.07
N LYS A 97 13.20 -9.88 10.30
CA LYS A 97 14.49 -9.80 9.61
C LYS A 97 15.50 -10.81 10.14
#